data_AF-A0A3N5LPN4-F1
#
_entry.id   AF-A0A3N5LPN4-F1
#
_cell.length_a   1.000
_cell.length_b   1.000
_cell.length_c   1.000
_cell.angle_alpha   90.00
_cell.angle_beta   90.00
_cell.angle_gamma   90.00
#
_symmetry.space_group_name_H-M   'P 1'
#
loop_
_entity.id
_entity.type
_entity.pdbx_description
1 polymer ?
#
loop_
_entity_poly.entity_id
_entity_poly.type
_entity_poly.pdbx_seq_one_letter_code
_entity_poly.pdbx_strand_id
1 'polypeptide(L)'
;MQMLVSGVVPILFLALILAESPCNDPLHRLKDKEAKKILADSPWSKTTIFLGSTRISALDQEAAAMKGNEGPRGVIDAARGYGGDKGSGIHGEKELHYTYTCRLYSALPVRQAYVRMWQTRSKYDNFSPEQQRLFDDRVSPFLRADTSKEIVVSIELQSNDRRTLMEVGRRLREATRETLRENAGSPTGEIPEQAPYLISDHLGRVSLKAYYPPSEDGTGAKLVFPREIDGEPVVLPKDKEVKLEFLVPGSGHKLYIAWKIEDLMCDGQPLL
;
A
#
# COMPACT_ATOMS: atom_id res chain seq x y z
N MET A 1 58.69 40.58 -8.92
CA MET A 1 57.24 40.77 -8.71
C MET A 1 56.50 39.92 -9.74
N GLN A 2 56.11 38.70 -9.38
CA GLN A 2 54.95 37.92 -9.86
C GLN A 2 55.13 36.47 -9.38
N MET A 3 54.36 36.11 -8.34
CA MET A 3 54.25 34.74 -7.83
C MET A 3 53.11 34.04 -8.56
N LEU A 4 53.40 32.88 -9.13
CA LEU A 4 52.43 31.91 -9.64
C LEU A 4 51.85 31.13 -8.45
N VAL A 5 50.56 31.34 -8.16
CA VAL A 5 49.81 30.58 -7.17
C VAL A 5 49.18 29.37 -7.87
N SER A 6 49.69 28.18 -7.57
CA SER A 6 49.17 26.90 -8.04
C SER A 6 47.95 26.51 -7.20
N GLY A 7 46.76 26.54 -7.81
CA GLY A 7 45.49 26.14 -7.19
C GLY A 7 45.29 24.63 -7.28
N VAL A 8 45.33 23.93 -6.15
CA VAL A 8 44.94 22.52 -6.02
C VAL A 8 43.42 22.47 -5.86
N VAL A 9 42.73 21.93 -6.87
CA VAL A 9 41.29 21.63 -6.82
C VAL A 9 41.10 20.31 -6.06
N PRO A 10 40.36 20.26 -4.94
CA PRO A 10 40.05 19.01 -4.28
C PRO A 10 38.95 18.28 -5.07
N ILE A 11 39.29 17.11 -5.62
CA ILE A 11 38.32 16.17 -6.17
C ILE A 11 37.54 15.58 -4.99
N LEU A 12 36.34 16.09 -4.77
CA LEU A 12 35.40 15.55 -3.80
C LEU A 12 34.86 14.22 -4.34
N PHE A 13 35.44 13.11 -3.90
CA PHE A 13 34.88 11.77 -4.11
C PHE A 13 33.58 11.67 -3.29
N LEU A 14 32.46 11.97 -3.93
CA LEU A 14 31.13 11.66 -3.40
C LEU A 14 30.96 10.14 -3.49
N ALA A 15 31.23 9.42 -2.40
CA ALA A 15 30.87 8.02 -2.28
C ALA A 15 29.34 7.91 -2.32
N LEU A 16 28.79 7.61 -3.49
CA LEU A 16 27.44 7.09 -3.63
C LEU A 16 27.38 5.78 -2.85
N ILE A 17 26.83 5.83 -1.65
CA ILE A 17 26.32 4.66 -0.96
C ILE A 17 25.15 4.19 -1.83
N LEU A 18 25.43 3.26 -2.75
CA LEU A 18 24.39 2.45 -3.36
C LEU A 18 23.76 1.67 -2.20
N ALA A 19 22.65 2.18 -1.67
CA ALA A 19 21.76 1.36 -0.90
C ALA A 19 21.41 0.17 -1.79
N GLU A 20 21.84 -1.04 -1.42
CA GLU A 20 21.43 -2.26 -2.10
C GLU A 20 19.91 -2.23 -2.18
N SER A 21 19.40 -2.17 -3.41
CA SER A 21 17.96 -2.04 -3.60
C SER A 21 17.31 -3.36 -3.19
N PRO A 22 16.32 -3.35 -2.28
CA PRO A 22 15.67 -4.57 -1.78
C PRO A 22 14.93 -5.36 -2.88
N CYS A 23 14.91 -4.85 -4.11
CA CYS A 23 14.33 -5.47 -5.30
C CYS A 23 14.69 -6.95 -5.51
N ASN A 24 15.93 -7.33 -5.21
CA ASN A 24 16.48 -8.65 -5.52
C ASN A 24 17.02 -9.39 -4.29
N ASP A 25 16.70 -8.91 -3.08
CA ASP A 25 17.17 -9.58 -1.88
C ASP A 25 16.54 -10.97 -1.77
N PRO A 26 17.34 -12.04 -1.71
CA PRO A 26 16.78 -13.37 -1.59
C PRO A 26 16.14 -13.53 -0.22
N LEU A 27 14.99 -14.20 -0.17
CA LEU A 27 14.15 -14.38 1.03
C LEU A 27 14.95 -14.75 2.30
N HIS A 28 15.97 -15.59 2.17
CA HIS A 28 16.78 -16.09 3.30
C HIS A 28 17.64 -15.01 3.97
N ARG A 29 17.91 -13.87 3.32
CA ARG A 29 18.64 -12.74 3.91
C ARG A 29 17.74 -11.79 4.70
N LEU A 30 16.44 -11.81 4.42
CA LEU A 30 15.49 -10.88 5.01
C LEU A 30 15.25 -11.20 6.50
N LYS A 31 15.53 -10.26 7.40
CA LYS A 31 15.23 -10.43 8.84
C LYS A 31 13.77 -10.08 9.14
N ASP A 32 13.22 -10.57 10.25
CA ASP A 32 11.84 -10.29 10.67
C ASP A 32 11.56 -8.78 10.78
N LYS A 33 12.49 -8.01 11.35
CA LYS A 33 12.36 -6.55 11.48
C LYS A 33 12.31 -5.86 10.11
N GLU A 34 13.08 -6.33 9.14
CA GLU A 34 13.11 -5.80 7.78
C GLU A 34 11.84 -6.17 7.02
N ALA A 35 11.37 -7.41 7.14
CA ALA A 35 10.10 -7.84 6.58
C ALA A 35 8.92 -7.01 7.11
N LYS A 36 8.86 -6.78 8.43
CA LYS A 36 7.86 -5.89 9.04
C LYS A 36 7.97 -4.46 8.53
N LYS A 37 9.18 -3.95 8.31
CA LYS A 37 9.40 -2.63 7.72
C LYS A 37 8.89 -2.60 6.28
N ILE A 38 9.20 -3.59 5.44
CA ILE A 38 8.69 -3.69 4.06
C ILE A 38 7.16 -3.66 4.04
N LEU A 39 6.51 -4.38 4.96
CA LEU A 39 5.05 -4.48 5.06
C LEU A 39 4.38 -3.29 5.76
N ALA A 40 5.11 -2.34 6.35
CA ALA A 40 4.52 -1.21 7.07
C ALA A 40 4.88 0.15 6.45
N ASP A 41 6.14 0.30 6.05
CA ASP A 41 6.75 1.55 5.63
C ASP A 41 7.89 1.27 4.65
N SER A 42 7.54 1.20 3.37
CA SER A 42 8.47 0.98 2.27
C SER A 42 7.98 1.68 1.00
N PRO A 43 8.78 1.73 -0.08
CA PRO A 43 8.29 2.20 -1.36
C PRO A 43 7.00 1.51 -1.79
N TRP A 44 6.82 0.22 -1.49
CA TRP A 44 5.66 -0.58 -1.89
C TRP A 44 4.51 -0.59 -0.88
N SER A 45 4.70 -0.07 0.33
CA SER A 45 3.72 -0.12 1.42
C SER A 45 3.49 1.25 2.02
N LYS A 46 2.24 1.72 1.98
CA LYS A 46 1.84 3.00 2.55
C LYS A 46 0.78 2.79 3.62
N THR A 47 0.93 3.52 4.72
CA THR A 47 -0.02 3.50 5.82
C THR A 47 -0.71 4.85 5.92
N THR A 48 -2.04 4.85 6.03
CA THR A 48 -2.88 6.04 6.23
C THR A 48 -3.68 5.87 7.50
N ILE A 49 -3.64 6.89 8.35
CA ILE A 49 -4.34 6.90 9.64
C ILE A 49 -5.47 7.92 9.54
N PHE A 50 -6.68 7.50 9.88
CA PHE A 50 -7.81 8.39 10.13
C PHE A 50 -8.03 8.48 11.63
N LEU A 51 -8.10 9.70 12.16
CA LEU A 51 -8.45 9.95 13.55
C LEU A 51 -9.94 10.30 13.62
N GLY A 52 -10.62 9.77 14.63
CA GLY A 52 -12.04 9.96 14.80
C GLY A 52 -12.38 11.38 15.26
N SER A 53 -12.90 12.21 14.34
CA SER A 53 -14.05 13.05 14.68
C SER A 53 -15.05 13.05 13.52
N THR A 54 -16.28 12.64 13.85
CA THR A 54 -17.52 12.70 13.05
C THR A 54 -17.66 11.86 11.77
N ARG A 55 -18.83 11.21 11.69
CA ARG A 55 -19.39 10.59 10.49
C ARG A 55 -19.55 11.66 9.42
N ILE A 56 -18.95 11.47 8.25
CA ILE A 56 -19.36 12.20 7.05
C ILE A 56 -20.71 11.62 6.62
N SER A 57 -21.80 12.13 7.19
CA SER A 57 -23.12 11.95 6.58
C SER A 57 -23.16 12.76 5.28
N ALA A 58 -23.82 12.22 4.26
CA ALA A 58 -24.01 12.80 2.93
C ALA A 58 -24.69 14.19 2.87
N LEU A 59 -24.85 14.88 4.02
CA LEU A 59 -25.36 16.24 4.15
C LEU A 59 -24.24 17.30 4.12
N ASP A 60 -22.97 16.94 4.33
CA ASP A 60 -21.86 17.93 4.31
C ASP A 60 -21.29 18.20 2.90
N GLN A 61 -21.69 17.41 1.89
CA GLN A 61 -21.27 17.63 0.50
C GLN A 61 -21.85 18.92 -0.10
N GLU A 62 -23.01 19.38 0.38
CA GLU A 62 -23.58 20.68 -0.02
C GLU A 62 -22.92 21.87 0.70
N ALA A 63 -22.34 21.67 1.89
CA ALA A 63 -21.65 22.72 2.63
C ALA A 63 -20.21 22.97 2.11
N ALA A 64 -19.55 21.94 1.57
CA ALA A 64 -18.21 22.06 0.99
C ALA A 64 -18.20 22.71 -0.41
N ALA A 65 -19.34 22.77 -1.10
CA ALA A 65 -19.47 23.39 -2.42
C ALA A 65 -19.48 24.93 -2.41
N MET A 66 -19.46 25.58 -1.23
CA MET A 66 -19.51 27.05 -1.10
C MET A 66 -18.27 27.72 -0.49
N LYS A 67 -17.15 27.02 -0.31
CA LYS A 67 -15.87 27.68 0.07
C LYS A 67 -14.73 27.21 -0.82
N GLY A 68 -14.21 28.17 -1.59
CA GLY A 68 -13.19 27.96 -2.59
C GLY A 68 -11.88 27.38 -2.05
N ASN A 69 -11.34 26.48 -2.87
CA ASN A 69 -9.93 26.34 -3.20
C ASN A 69 -8.94 26.28 -2.02
N GLU A 70 -8.95 25.18 -1.27
CA GLU A 70 -7.78 24.64 -0.57
C GLU A 70 -8.01 23.14 -0.34
N GLY A 71 -7.30 22.29 -1.09
CA GLY A 71 -7.40 20.83 -0.94
C GLY A 71 -6.96 20.37 0.46
N PRO A 72 -7.46 19.24 0.97
CA PRO A 72 -7.08 18.75 2.28
C PRO A 72 -5.61 18.30 2.24
N ARG A 73 -4.73 19.11 2.83
CA ARG A 73 -3.36 18.72 3.14
C ARG A 73 -3.41 17.59 4.18
N GLY A 74 -3.18 16.36 3.74
CA GLY A 74 -2.83 15.27 4.64
C GLY A 74 -1.59 15.65 5.43
N VAL A 75 -1.69 15.63 6.75
CA VAL A 75 -0.55 15.89 7.65
C VAL A 75 0.42 14.71 7.52
N ILE A 76 1.39 14.85 6.63
CA ILE A 76 2.59 14.01 6.57
C ILE A 76 3.58 14.53 7.61
N ASP A 77 3.43 14.09 8.86
CA ASP A 77 4.55 14.02 9.80
C ASP A 77 4.57 12.65 10.45
N ALA A 78 5.58 11.85 10.08
CA ALA A 78 5.81 10.52 10.60
C ALA A 78 6.25 10.59 12.06
N ALA A 79 5.34 10.23 12.98
CA ALA A 79 5.70 9.95 14.36
C ALA A 79 6.57 8.68 14.42
N ARG A 80 7.89 8.86 14.50
CA ARG A 80 8.85 7.84 14.93
C ARG A 80 8.48 7.38 16.34
N GLY A 81 8.09 6.12 16.53
CA GLY A 81 7.82 5.62 17.89
C GLY A 81 7.51 4.13 17.93
N TYR A 82 8.48 3.35 18.39
CA TYR A 82 8.39 1.91 18.64
C TYR A 82 7.68 1.69 19.99
N GLY A 83 6.48 1.09 19.97
CA GLY A 83 5.86 0.38 21.09
C GLY A 83 5.44 1.19 22.33
N GLY A 84 4.20 0.97 22.79
CA GLY A 84 3.79 1.26 24.16
C GLY A 84 2.36 1.75 24.30
N ASP A 85 1.49 0.86 24.74
CA ASP A 85 0.27 1.18 25.49
C ASP A 85 0.53 2.36 26.45
N LYS A 86 -0.09 3.54 26.21
CA LYS A 86 -0.55 4.50 27.23
C LYS A 86 -1.63 5.41 26.64
N GLY A 87 -2.87 5.19 27.04
CA GLY A 87 -3.94 6.17 26.85
C GLY A 87 -3.79 7.37 27.78
N SER A 88 -4.35 8.52 27.40
CA SER A 88 -5.09 9.43 28.28
C SER A 88 -5.55 10.68 27.51
N GLY A 89 -6.69 10.57 26.82
CA GLY A 89 -7.52 11.75 26.59
C GLY A 89 -8.13 12.19 27.94
N ILE A 90 -8.12 13.48 28.22
CA ILE A 90 -8.51 14.13 29.50
C ILE A 90 -10.01 13.96 29.86
N HIS A 91 -10.74 13.09 29.16
CA HIS A 91 -12.16 12.77 29.44
C HIS A 91 -12.55 11.30 29.22
N GLY A 92 -11.61 10.35 29.24
CA GLY A 92 -11.95 8.91 29.10
C GLY A 92 -12.45 8.50 27.71
N GLU A 93 -12.57 9.44 26.77
CA GLU A 93 -12.76 9.16 25.35
C GLU A 93 -11.43 8.64 24.79
N LYS A 94 -11.38 7.35 24.47
CA LYS A 94 -10.30 6.79 23.67
C LYS A 94 -10.47 7.33 22.26
N GLU A 95 -9.49 8.12 21.81
CA GLU A 95 -9.44 8.57 20.43
C GLU A 95 -9.49 7.35 19.50
N LEU A 96 -10.50 7.33 18.61
CA LEU A 96 -10.66 6.26 17.65
C LEU A 96 -9.63 6.46 16.54
N HIS A 97 -8.89 5.41 16.21
CA HIS A 97 -7.93 5.44 15.11
C HIS A 97 -8.22 4.30 14.13
N TYR A 98 -8.08 4.60 12.84
CA TYR A 98 -8.23 3.66 11.75
C TYR A 98 -6.98 3.69 10.90
N THR A 99 -6.20 2.63 10.99
CA THR A 99 -4.94 2.50 10.26
C THR A 99 -5.16 1.57 9.07
N TYR A 100 -5.13 2.14 7.87
CA TYR A 100 -5.15 1.38 6.63
C TYR A 100 -3.72 1.20 6.13
N THR A 101 -3.32 -0.03 5.84
CA THR A 101 -2.07 -0.31 5.15
C THR A 101 -2.37 -0.85 3.76
N CYS A 102 -1.91 -0.10 2.75
CA CYS A 102 -2.03 -0.45 1.33
C CYS A 102 -0.68 -0.90 0.79
N ARG A 103 -0.64 -2.05 0.13
CA ARG A 103 0.61 -2.67 -0.33
C ARG A 103 0.51 -3.09 -1.79
N LEU A 104 1.55 -2.80 -2.56
CA LEU A 104 1.74 -3.35 -3.90
C LEU A 104 2.11 -4.84 -3.78
N TYR A 105 1.08 -5.68 -3.66
CA TYR A 105 1.19 -7.11 -3.43
C TYR A 105 1.77 -7.87 -4.63
N SER A 106 1.65 -7.30 -5.83
CA SER A 106 2.33 -7.82 -7.03
C SER A 106 3.85 -7.62 -7.01
N ALA A 107 4.38 -6.75 -6.13
CA ALA A 107 5.82 -6.57 -5.96
C ALA A 107 6.44 -7.75 -5.19
N LEU A 108 7.55 -8.27 -5.72
CA LEU A 108 8.27 -9.40 -5.12
C LEU A 108 8.73 -9.13 -3.67
N PRO A 109 9.29 -7.95 -3.31
CA PRO A 109 9.68 -7.64 -1.93
C PRO A 109 8.53 -7.78 -0.93
N VAL A 110 7.31 -7.37 -1.32
CA VAL A 110 6.13 -7.49 -0.47
C VAL A 110 5.78 -8.97 -0.24
N ARG A 111 5.82 -9.79 -1.29
CA ARG A 111 5.56 -11.23 -1.16
C ARG A 111 6.62 -11.94 -0.33
N GLN A 112 7.90 -11.64 -0.55
CA GLN A 112 8.98 -12.19 0.27
C GLN A 112 8.82 -11.79 1.75
N ALA A 113 8.45 -10.53 2.02
CA ALA A 113 8.23 -10.06 3.38
C ALA A 113 7.06 -10.78 4.08
N TYR A 114 5.96 -11.06 3.37
CA TYR A 114 4.87 -11.88 3.91
C TYR A 114 5.32 -13.30 4.27
N VAL A 115 6.05 -13.98 3.38
CA VAL A 115 6.56 -15.32 3.67
C VAL A 115 7.50 -15.30 4.86
N ARG A 116 8.39 -14.31 4.94
CA ARG A 116 9.29 -14.18 6.09
C ARG A 116 8.51 -13.96 7.40
N MET A 117 7.47 -13.13 7.38
CA MET A 117 6.58 -12.94 8.53
C MET A 117 5.91 -14.26 8.94
N TRP A 118 5.43 -15.07 7.99
CA TRP A 118 4.82 -16.37 8.29
C TRP A 118 5.83 -17.38 8.84
N GLN A 119 7.05 -17.41 8.31
CA GLN A 119 8.14 -18.24 8.84
C GLN A 119 8.43 -17.89 10.32
N THR A 120 8.53 -16.59 10.64
CA THR A 120 8.76 -16.14 12.01
C THR A 120 7.60 -16.49 12.94
N ARG A 121 6.35 -16.26 12.51
CA ARG A 121 5.16 -16.61 13.31
C ARG A 121 5.05 -18.11 13.57
N SER A 122 5.47 -18.93 12.61
CA SER A 122 5.39 -20.39 12.69
C SER A 122 6.60 -21.03 13.37
N LYS A 123 7.62 -20.23 13.76
CA LYS A 123 8.91 -20.74 14.25
C LYS A 123 9.56 -21.73 13.28
N TYR A 124 9.56 -21.38 11.99
CA TYR A 124 10.07 -22.21 10.89
C TYR A 124 11.48 -22.77 11.14
N ASP A 125 12.35 -22.01 11.82
CA ASP A 125 13.71 -22.44 12.16
C ASP A 125 13.73 -23.67 13.10
N ASN A 126 12.63 -23.96 13.79
CA ASN A 126 12.47 -25.12 14.67
C ASN A 126 11.77 -26.31 13.99
N PHE A 127 11.39 -26.19 12.71
CA PHE A 127 10.74 -27.27 11.97
C PHE A 127 11.74 -28.37 11.60
N SER A 128 11.25 -29.61 11.55
CA SER A 128 11.99 -30.69 10.89
C SER A 128 12.12 -30.40 9.38
N PRO A 129 13.08 -31.01 8.66
CA PRO A 129 13.21 -30.84 7.22
C PRO A 129 11.92 -31.15 6.44
N GLU A 130 11.13 -32.12 6.90
CA GLU A 130 9.82 -32.46 6.31
C GLU A 130 8.79 -31.35 6.52
N GLN A 131 8.71 -30.79 7.73
CA GLN A 131 7.81 -29.69 8.06
C GLN A 131 8.18 -28.40 7.30
N GLN A 132 9.48 -28.14 7.11
CA GLN A 132 9.96 -27.02 6.30
C GLN A 132 9.50 -27.16 4.84
N ARG A 133 9.67 -28.36 4.25
CA ARG A 133 9.20 -28.63 2.89
C ARG A 133 7.69 -28.42 2.73
N LEU A 134 6.89 -28.94 3.66
CA LEU A 134 5.43 -28.75 3.64
C LEU A 134 5.02 -27.27 3.75
N PHE A 135 5.75 -26.49 4.56
CA PHE A 135 5.55 -25.05 4.64
C PHE A 135 5.92 -24.37 3.32
N ASP A 136 7.09 -24.70 2.75
CA ASP A 136 7.59 -24.12 1.51
C ASP A 136 6.65 -24.41 0.34
N ASP A 137 6.16 -25.64 0.23
CA ASP A 137 5.18 -26.04 -0.79
C ASP A 137 3.87 -25.25 -0.66
N ARG A 138 3.45 -24.91 0.56
CA ARG A 138 2.25 -24.10 0.82
C ARG A 138 2.42 -22.64 0.39
N VAL A 139 3.60 -22.05 0.61
CA VAL A 139 3.87 -20.63 0.31
C VAL A 139 4.48 -20.41 -1.07
N SER A 140 4.94 -21.47 -1.74
CA SER A 140 5.53 -21.39 -3.07
C SER A 140 4.60 -20.76 -4.13
N PRO A 141 3.30 -21.13 -4.22
CA PRO A 141 2.37 -20.48 -5.14
C PRO A 141 2.23 -18.98 -4.88
N PHE A 142 2.34 -18.56 -3.62
CA PHE A 142 2.29 -17.16 -3.23
C PHE A 142 3.53 -16.41 -3.74
N LEU A 143 4.75 -16.92 -3.49
CA LEU A 143 5.98 -16.27 -3.97
C LEU A 143 6.08 -16.23 -5.49
N ARG A 144 5.67 -17.31 -6.14
CA ARG A 144 5.76 -17.52 -7.60
C ARG A 144 4.50 -17.10 -8.36
N ALA A 145 3.59 -16.38 -7.71
CA ALA A 145 2.38 -15.89 -8.35
C ALA A 145 2.74 -15.10 -9.62
N ASP A 146 2.20 -15.52 -10.76
CA ASP A 146 2.36 -14.79 -12.00
C ASP A 146 1.58 -13.48 -11.90
N THR A 147 2.33 -12.40 -11.73
CA THR A 147 1.82 -11.03 -11.61
C THR A 147 2.28 -10.18 -12.79
N SER A 148 2.75 -10.83 -13.87
CA SER A 148 3.25 -10.15 -15.08
C SER A 148 2.16 -9.41 -15.86
N LYS A 149 0.88 -9.71 -15.61
CA LYS A 149 -0.27 -9.11 -16.28
C LYS A 149 -1.15 -8.26 -15.38
N GLU A 150 -0.86 -8.24 -14.08
CA GLU A 150 -1.74 -7.68 -13.07
C GLU A 150 -0.96 -6.86 -12.03
N ILE A 151 -1.54 -5.72 -11.65
CA ILE A 151 -1.12 -4.93 -10.51
C ILE A 151 -2.10 -5.26 -9.39
N VAL A 152 -1.60 -5.82 -8.30
CA VAL A 152 -2.40 -6.25 -7.16
C VAL A 152 -2.10 -5.34 -5.97
N VAL A 153 -3.11 -4.64 -5.49
CA VAL A 153 -3.02 -3.81 -4.28
C VAL A 153 -3.75 -4.50 -3.15
N SER A 154 -3.06 -4.83 -2.06
CA SER A 154 -3.70 -5.37 -0.87
C SER A 154 -4.00 -4.29 0.17
N ILE A 155 -5.11 -4.45 0.89
CA ILE A 155 -5.61 -3.48 1.87
C ILE A 155 -5.94 -4.19 3.17
N GLU A 156 -5.36 -3.70 4.26
CA GLU A 156 -5.59 -4.17 5.63
C GLU A 156 -6.05 -3.01 6.50
N LEU A 157 -7.02 -3.25 7.38
CA LEU A 157 -7.47 -2.29 8.40
C LEU A 157 -7.11 -2.80 9.79
N GLN A 158 -6.51 -1.92 10.59
CA GLN A 158 -6.34 -2.07 12.03
C GLN A 158 -7.02 -0.89 12.73
N SER A 159 -7.76 -1.15 13.81
CA SER A 159 -8.47 -0.10 14.55
C SER A 159 -8.76 -0.53 15.98
N ASN A 160 -8.81 0.45 16.88
CA ASN A 160 -9.36 0.28 18.24
C ASN A 160 -10.89 0.42 18.29
N ASP A 161 -11.56 0.85 17.22
CA ASP A 161 -13.01 0.77 17.07
C ASP A 161 -13.41 -0.62 16.56
N ARG A 162 -13.77 -1.50 17.50
CA ARG A 162 -14.22 -2.86 17.20
C ARG A 162 -15.44 -2.88 16.28
N ARG A 163 -16.37 -1.92 16.40
CA ARG A 163 -17.60 -1.90 15.60
C ARG A 163 -17.27 -1.65 14.14
N THR A 164 -16.49 -0.60 13.86
CA THR A 164 -16.08 -0.27 12.50
C THR A 164 -15.18 -1.36 11.91
N LEU A 165 -14.27 -1.93 12.70
CA LEU A 165 -13.43 -3.05 12.25
C LEU A 165 -14.28 -4.26 11.80
N MET A 166 -15.31 -4.60 12.59
CA MET A 166 -16.23 -5.70 12.25
C MET A 166 -17.06 -5.38 11.00
N GLU A 167 -17.59 -4.16 10.89
CA GLU A 167 -18.41 -3.75 9.74
C GLU A 167 -17.59 -3.69 8.44
N VAL A 168 -16.42 -3.05 8.45
CA VAL A 168 -15.52 -3.02 7.29
C VAL A 168 -15.12 -4.44 6.90
N GLY A 169 -14.71 -5.26 7.87
CA GLY A 169 -14.33 -6.65 7.62
C GLY A 169 -15.47 -7.48 7.01
N ARG A 170 -16.70 -7.29 7.49
CA ARG A 170 -17.90 -7.96 6.94
C ARG A 170 -18.18 -7.49 5.51
N ARG A 171 -18.19 -6.18 5.27
CA ARG A 171 -18.45 -5.61 3.94
C ARG A 171 -17.40 -6.01 2.91
N LEU A 172 -16.12 -6.03 3.28
CA LEU A 172 -15.06 -6.51 2.38
C LEU A 172 -15.19 -8.00 2.07
N ARG A 173 -15.63 -8.84 3.03
CA ARG A 173 -15.86 -10.28 2.76
C ARG A 173 -17.06 -10.53 1.84
N GLU A 174 -18.10 -9.72 1.95
CA GLU A 174 -19.32 -9.82 1.13
C GLU A 174 -19.17 -9.14 -0.25
N ALA A 175 -18.18 -8.27 -0.40
CA ALA A 175 -17.98 -7.52 -1.63
C ALA A 175 -17.57 -8.43 -2.80
N THR A 176 -18.12 -8.11 -3.96
CA THR A 176 -17.71 -8.61 -5.28
C THR A 176 -17.14 -7.46 -6.11
N ARG A 177 -16.43 -7.78 -7.19
CA ARG A 177 -15.96 -6.77 -8.16
C ARG A 177 -17.11 -5.89 -8.65
N GLU A 178 -18.25 -6.51 -8.97
CA GLU A 178 -19.46 -5.86 -9.44
C GLU A 178 -20.01 -4.90 -8.39
N THR A 179 -20.17 -5.34 -7.13
CA THR A 179 -20.68 -4.47 -6.07
C THR A 179 -19.73 -3.31 -5.76
N LEU A 180 -18.41 -3.51 -5.82
CA LEU A 180 -17.44 -2.42 -5.65
C LEU A 180 -17.51 -1.40 -6.79
N ARG A 181 -17.90 -1.84 -7.99
CA ARG A 181 -18.13 -0.97 -9.15
C ARG A 181 -19.51 -0.31 -9.13
N GLU A 182 -20.57 -1.03 -8.73
CA GLU A 182 -21.97 -0.59 -8.79
C GLU A 182 -22.36 0.32 -7.62
N ASN A 183 -21.81 0.12 -6.42
CA ASN A 183 -22.01 1.00 -5.27
C ASN A 183 -21.52 2.44 -5.50
N ALA A 184 -20.95 2.72 -6.67
CA ALA A 184 -20.46 4.00 -7.09
C ALA A 184 -21.43 4.83 -7.96
N GLY A 185 -22.68 4.36 -8.12
CA GLY A 185 -23.82 5.26 -8.33
C GLY A 185 -24.01 5.88 -9.72
N SER A 186 -23.75 5.17 -10.82
CA SER A 186 -24.16 5.66 -12.15
C SER A 186 -24.96 4.62 -12.96
N PRO A 187 -26.26 4.84 -13.18
CA PRO A 187 -27.09 4.03 -14.10
C PRO A 187 -26.86 4.38 -15.58
N THR A 188 -26.04 5.39 -15.90
CA THR A 188 -25.85 5.92 -17.26
C THR A 188 -24.66 5.33 -18.03
N GLY A 189 -23.98 4.31 -17.50
CA GLY A 189 -22.80 3.73 -18.15
C GLY A 189 -21.53 4.58 -18.01
N GLU A 190 -21.59 5.64 -17.21
CA GLU A 190 -20.44 6.46 -16.84
C GLU A 190 -19.59 5.74 -15.77
N ILE A 191 -18.27 5.98 -15.82
CA ILE A 191 -17.30 5.44 -14.87
C ILE A 191 -17.68 5.95 -13.47
N PRO A 192 -18.14 5.07 -12.55
CA PRO A 192 -18.83 5.54 -11.37
C PRO A 192 -17.82 6.08 -10.34
N GLU A 193 -18.05 7.29 -9.83
CA GLU A 193 -17.02 8.11 -9.15
C GLU A 193 -16.39 7.45 -7.91
N GLN A 194 -17.11 6.53 -7.28
CA GLN A 194 -16.72 5.88 -6.02
C GLN A 194 -16.11 4.48 -6.19
N ALA A 195 -15.92 3.99 -7.42
CA ALA A 195 -15.32 2.68 -7.62
C ALA A 195 -13.82 2.69 -7.32
N PRO A 196 -13.19 1.52 -7.11
CA PRO A 196 -11.74 1.45 -6.93
C PRO A 196 -11.03 1.74 -8.25
N TYR A 197 -10.09 2.68 -8.24
CA TYR A 197 -9.27 3.04 -9.40
C TYR A 197 -7.78 2.99 -9.07
N LEU A 198 -7.00 2.57 -10.06
CA LEU A 198 -5.59 2.89 -10.13
C LEU A 198 -5.45 4.09 -11.07
N ILE A 199 -4.85 5.19 -10.62
CA ILE A 199 -4.67 6.40 -11.40
C ILE A 199 -3.24 6.42 -11.90
N SER A 200 -3.10 6.30 -13.22
CA SER A 200 -1.87 6.47 -13.97
C SER A 200 -1.73 7.93 -14.39
N ASP A 201 -0.49 8.44 -14.43
CA ASP A 201 -0.22 9.81 -14.89
C ASP A 201 -0.62 10.02 -16.36
N HIS A 202 -0.43 9.01 -17.21
CA HIS A 202 -0.67 9.12 -18.65
C HIS A 202 -2.01 8.54 -19.11
N LEU A 203 -2.52 7.49 -18.46
CA LEU A 203 -3.84 6.89 -18.80
C LEU A 203 -5.01 7.40 -17.95
N GLY A 204 -4.74 8.11 -16.85
CA GLY A 204 -5.78 8.49 -15.90
C GLY A 204 -6.33 7.30 -15.13
N ARG A 205 -7.66 7.23 -14.93
CA ARG A 205 -8.31 6.21 -14.10
C ARG A 205 -8.40 4.86 -14.82
N VAL A 206 -7.72 3.86 -14.27
CA VAL A 206 -7.79 2.45 -14.67
C VAL A 206 -8.73 1.70 -13.73
N SER A 207 -9.73 1.05 -14.32
CA SER A 207 -10.78 0.35 -13.60
C SER A 207 -10.31 -0.98 -13.00
N LEU A 208 -10.96 -1.38 -11.91
CA LEU A 208 -10.76 -2.67 -11.26
C LEU A 208 -11.07 -3.85 -12.22
N LYS A 209 -10.08 -4.73 -12.44
CA LYS A 209 -10.21 -5.97 -13.21
C LYS A 209 -10.85 -7.08 -12.39
N ALA A 210 -10.38 -7.27 -11.15
CA ALA A 210 -10.87 -8.31 -10.25
C ALA A 210 -10.77 -7.89 -8.77
N TYR A 211 -11.51 -8.59 -7.92
CA TYR A 211 -11.51 -8.41 -6.47
C TYR A 211 -11.34 -9.77 -5.79
N TYR A 212 -10.49 -9.83 -4.76
CA TYR A 212 -10.45 -10.95 -3.84
C TYR A 212 -10.70 -10.47 -2.41
N PRO A 213 -11.66 -11.06 -1.68
CA PRO A 213 -11.94 -10.68 -0.30
C PRO A 213 -10.75 -10.99 0.63
N PRO A 214 -10.73 -10.43 1.86
CA PRO A 214 -9.72 -10.78 2.85
C PRO A 214 -9.67 -12.29 3.10
N SER A 215 -8.47 -12.87 3.04
CA SER A 215 -8.24 -14.28 3.30
C SER A 215 -7.57 -14.50 4.67
N GLU A 216 -7.57 -15.75 5.14
CA GLU A 216 -6.99 -16.14 6.43
C GLU A 216 -5.46 -15.97 6.49
N ASP A 217 -4.81 -15.77 5.33
CA ASP A 217 -3.37 -15.54 5.22
C ASP A 217 -2.91 -14.20 5.84
N GLY A 218 -3.86 -13.32 6.20
CA GLY A 218 -3.60 -12.03 6.82
C GLY A 218 -3.06 -10.97 5.85
N THR A 219 -3.24 -11.16 4.54
CA THR A 219 -2.75 -10.21 3.52
C THR A 219 -3.77 -9.13 3.18
N GLY A 220 -4.98 -9.23 3.73
CA GLY A 220 -6.08 -8.28 3.51
C GLY A 220 -6.87 -8.54 2.23
N ALA A 221 -7.79 -7.63 1.90
CA ALA A 221 -8.51 -7.66 0.63
C ALA A 221 -7.56 -7.31 -0.52
N LYS A 222 -7.81 -7.81 -1.73
CA LYS A 222 -6.98 -7.54 -2.91
C LYS A 222 -7.81 -6.88 -4.01
N LEU A 223 -7.33 -5.72 -4.46
CA LEU A 223 -7.80 -5.03 -5.65
C LEU A 223 -6.85 -5.36 -6.80
N VAL A 224 -7.37 -5.87 -7.90
CA VAL A 224 -6.57 -6.28 -9.06
C VAL A 224 -6.86 -5.37 -10.23
N PHE A 225 -5.81 -4.77 -10.76
CA PHE A 225 -5.82 -3.90 -11.93
C PHE A 225 -5.02 -4.55 -13.06
N PRO A 226 -5.36 -4.30 -14.33
CA PRO A 226 -4.53 -4.78 -15.43
C PRO A 226 -3.19 -4.03 -15.46
N ARG A 227 -2.13 -4.68 -15.96
CA ARG A 227 -0.86 -3.99 -16.26
C ARG A 227 -0.86 -3.28 -17.60
N GLU A 228 -1.76 -3.62 -18.50
CA GLU A 228 -1.85 -3.05 -19.84
C GLU A 228 -3.32 -2.75 -20.18
N ILE A 229 -3.56 -1.63 -20.86
CA ILE A 229 -4.84 -1.27 -21.46
C ILE A 229 -4.55 -1.02 -22.95
N ASP A 230 -5.26 -1.73 -23.83
CA ASP A 230 -5.10 -1.61 -25.28
C ASP A 230 -3.64 -1.74 -25.78
N GLY A 231 -2.84 -2.54 -25.07
CA GLY A 231 -1.43 -2.78 -25.36
C GLY A 231 -0.46 -1.74 -24.80
N GLU A 232 -0.95 -0.72 -24.09
CA GLU A 232 -0.13 0.28 -23.40
C GLU A 232 0.03 -0.07 -21.90
N PRO A 233 1.26 -0.09 -21.36
CA PRO A 233 1.47 -0.32 -19.93
C PRO A 233 0.82 0.75 -19.07
N VAL A 234 0.08 0.34 -18.03
CA VAL A 234 -0.62 1.24 -17.12
C VAL A 234 0.33 2.14 -16.34
N VAL A 235 1.53 1.67 -16.05
CA VAL A 235 2.57 2.48 -15.40
C VAL A 235 3.84 2.41 -16.23
N LEU A 236 4.36 3.59 -16.61
CA LEU A 236 5.60 3.74 -17.35
C LEU A 236 6.73 4.16 -16.41
N PRO A 237 8.00 3.80 -16.71
CA PRO A 237 9.16 4.27 -15.94
C PRO A 237 9.29 5.79 -15.80
N LYS A 238 8.70 6.55 -16.73
CA LYS A 238 8.72 8.02 -16.76
C LYS A 238 7.59 8.68 -15.98
N ASP A 239 6.60 7.90 -15.56
CA ASP A 239 5.50 8.42 -14.75
C ASP A 239 6.09 8.90 -13.41
N LYS A 240 5.50 9.94 -12.82
CA LYS A 240 5.95 10.45 -11.52
C LYS A 240 5.39 9.59 -10.41
N GLU A 241 4.12 9.26 -10.53
CA GLU A 241 3.39 8.51 -9.52
C GLU A 241 2.31 7.62 -10.13
N VAL A 242 1.95 6.59 -9.37
CA VAL A 242 0.72 5.83 -9.55
C VAL A 242 -0.09 5.92 -8.26
N LYS A 243 -1.41 6.05 -8.36
CA LYS A 243 -2.26 6.26 -7.18
C LYS A 243 -3.37 5.23 -7.07
N LEU A 244 -3.70 4.84 -5.86
CA LEU A 244 -4.94 4.15 -5.56
C LEU A 244 -5.98 5.16 -5.08
N GLU A 245 -7.16 5.14 -5.69
CA GLU A 245 -8.38 5.75 -5.15
C GLU A 245 -9.36 4.64 -4.78
N PHE A 246 -9.77 4.58 -3.51
CA PHE A 246 -10.71 3.55 -3.04
C PHE A 246 -11.57 4.04 -1.88
N LEU A 247 -12.89 3.98 -2.04
CA LEU A 247 -13.83 4.21 -0.95
C LEU A 247 -14.06 2.89 -0.19
N VAL A 248 -13.62 2.84 1.07
CA VAL A 248 -13.70 1.61 1.87
C VAL A 248 -15.14 1.32 2.28
N PRO A 249 -15.71 0.16 1.87
CA PRO A 249 -17.05 -0.25 2.29
C PRO A 249 -17.16 -0.38 3.81
N GLY A 250 -18.26 0.09 4.38
CA GLY A 250 -18.56 -0.02 5.81
C GLY A 250 -18.03 1.12 6.68
N SER A 251 -16.98 1.84 6.24
CA SER A 251 -16.51 3.07 6.92
C SER A 251 -16.75 4.34 6.12
N GLY A 252 -16.78 4.25 4.78
CA GLY A 252 -16.82 5.43 3.91
C GLY A 252 -15.50 6.22 3.90
N HIS A 253 -14.43 5.67 4.47
CA HIS A 253 -13.12 6.30 4.38
C HIS A 253 -12.59 6.22 2.95
N LYS A 254 -12.19 7.36 2.39
CA LYS A 254 -11.59 7.44 1.06
C LYS A 254 -10.07 7.30 1.18
N LEU A 255 -9.53 6.20 0.67
CA LEU A 255 -8.10 6.00 0.51
C LEU A 255 -7.64 6.68 -0.78
N TYR A 256 -6.65 7.55 -0.66
CA TYR A 256 -5.95 8.16 -1.77
C TYR A 256 -4.45 7.99 -1.54
N ILE A 257 -3.88 6.91 -2.09
CA ILE A 257 -2.51 6.49 -1.82
C ILE A 257 -1.67 6.76 -3.05
N ALA A 258 -0.57 7.49 -2.92
CA ALA A 258 0.37 7.72 -4.01
C ALA A 258 1.67 6.96 -3.79
N TRP A 259 2.13 6.26 -4.83
CA TRP A 259 3.45 5.66 -4.90
C TRP A 259 4.26 6.37 -5.97
N LYS A 260 5.44 6.86 -5.60
CA LYS A 260 6.36 7.48 -6.54
C LYS A 260 7.05 6.39 -7.36
N ILE A 261 7.05 6.52 -8.69
CA ILE A 261 7.61 5.48 -9.55
C ILE A 261 9.12 5.37 -9.39
N GLU A 262 9.82 6.49 -9.18
CA GLU A 262 11.27 6.53 -8.94
C GLU A 262 11.70 5.59 -7.79
N ASP A 263 10.87 5.45 -6.75
CA ASP A 263 11.16 4.62 -5.57
C ASP A 263 10.84 3.12 -5.81
N LEU A 264 10.10 2.80 -6.88
CA LEU A 264 9.64 1.44 -7.22
C LEU A 264 10.51 0.79 -8.29
N MET A 265 11.51 1.49 -8.81
CA MET A 265 12.34 1.03 -9.92
C MET A 265 13.28 -0.10 -9.48
N CYS A 266 13.21 -1.20 -10.21
CA CYS A 266 14.11 -2.35 -10.10
C CYS A 266 14.59 -2.72 -11.50
N ASP A 267 15.90 -2.79 -11.73
CA ASP A 267 16.49 -3.15 -13.03
C ASP A 267 15.92 -2.33 -14.22
N GLY A 268 15.60 -1.05 -13.97
CA GLY A 268 15.08 -0.13 -14.98
C GLY A 268 13.59 -0.27 -15.29
N GLN A 269 12.83 -1.06 -14.51
CA GLN A 269 11.38 -1.22 -14.65
C GLN A 269 10.66 -0.99 -13.32
N PRO A 270 9.41 -0.46 -13.32
CA PRO A 270 8.63 -0.31 -12.11
C PRO A 270 8.20 -1.68 -11.58
N LEU A 271 8.63 -2.02 -10.37
CA LEU A 271 8.23 -3.23 -9.67
C LEU A 271 6.96 -2.96 -8.88
N LEU A 272 5.81 -3.25 -9.48
CA LEU A 272 4.48 -3.08 -8.89
C LEU A 272 3.87 -4.41 -8.51
#